data_AF-A0A838WF11-F1
#
_entry.id   AF-A0A838WF11-F1
#
_cell.length_a   1.000
_cell.length_b   1.000
_cell.length_c   1.000
_cell.angle_alpha   90.00
_cell.angle_beta   90.00
_cell.angle_gamma   90.00
#
_symmetry.space_group_name_H-M   'P 1'
#
loop_
_entity.id
_entity.type
_entity.pdbx_description
1 polymer ?
#
loop_
_entity_poly.entity_id
_entity_poly.type
_entity_poly.pdbx_seq_one_letter_code
_entity_poly.pdbx_strand_id
1 'polypeptide(L)'
;MSERIHAYLDGDLPRARLTGAELAELDAFERTIGTIVDTVHAEHASAAPDLTARIMAALPPHAAPSRSLHERIARLGRQAVAWVWAPRRLELRLRPAYAFAGIMALIVLVTQLPLPQRAGTESASFAQAGATEKPAVYVQFRLDAPDASRVALAGSFTNWQPRHELWETAPGVWSVVVPLTPGVHDYTFVVNGSEWVADPHAYRVDDSFGGSNSRITLLPPSSDT
;
A
#
# COMPACT_ATOMS: atom_id res chain seq x y z
N MET A 1 7.29 6.79 48.58
CA MET A 1 6.19 7.28 47.72
C MET A 1 4.87 6.82 48.29
N SER A 2 4.18 7.72 48.98
CA SER A 2 2.89 7.46 49.62
C SER A 2 1.75 7.43 48.59
N GLU A 3 0.71 6.62 48.82
CA GLU A 3 -0.47 6.46 47.94
C GLU A 3 -1.16 7.81 47.62
N ARG A 4 -1.09 8.76 48.55
CA ARG A 4 -1.63 10.11 48.40
C ARG A 4 -0.82 11.02 47.49
N ILE A 5 0.51 10.80 47.40
CA ILE A 5 1.37 11.54 46.46
C ILE A 5 1.09 11.04 45.04
N HIS A 6 0.85 9.73 44.86
CA HIS A 6 0.39 9.17 43.58
C HIS A 6 -0.94 9.81 43.14
N ALA A 7 -1.95 9.84 44.02
CA ALA A 7 -3.23 10.47 43.71
C ALA A 7 -3.10 11.98 43.37
N TYR A 8 -2.12 12.69 43.92
CA TYR A 8 -1.83 14.07 43.52
C TYR A 8 -1.22 14.15 42.11
N LEU A 9 -0.24 13.29 41.81
CA LEU A 9 0.40 13.23 40.49
C LEU A 9 -0.58 12.82 39.38
N ASP A 10 -1.55 11.98 39.70
CA ASP A 10 -2.62 11.55 38.80
C ASP A 10 -3.74 12.61 38.64
N GLY A 11 -3.70 13.69 39.43
CA GLY A 11 -4.67 14.80 39.38
C GLY A 11 -5.94 14.58 40.22
N ASP A 12 -6.07 13.45 40.90
CA ASP A 12 -7.23 13.04 41.69
C ASP A 12 -7.28 13.71 43.08
N LEU A 13 -6.17 14.28 43.55
CA LEU A 13 -6.08 14.95 44.85
C LEU A 13 -5.48 16.37 44.70
N PRO A 14 -6.13 17.44 45.18
CA PRO A 14 -5.55 18.78 45.14
C PRO A 14 -4.44 18.97 46.18
N ARG A 15 -3.38 19.70 45.81
CA ARG A 15 -2.15 19.94 46.62
C ARG A 15 -2.42 20.39 48.06
N ALA A 16 -3.47 21.18 48.29
CA ALA A 16 -3.84 21.70 49.61
C ALA A 16 -4.26 20.61 50.62
N ARG A 17 -4.50 19.37 50.16
CA ARG A 17 -4.85 18.23 51.02
C ARG A 17 -3.67 17.32 51.36
N LEU A 18 -2.46 17.65 50.92
CA LEU A 18 -1.25 16.94 51.33
C LEU A 18 -0.78 17.44 52.70
N THR A 19 -0.27 16.54 53.52
CA THR A 19 0.33 16.88 54.82
C THR A 19 1.70 17.52 54.62
N GLY A 20 2.20 18.23 55.64
CA GLY A 20 3.51 18.90 55.56
C GLY A 20 4.69 17.95 55.28
N ALA A 21 4.62 16.70 55.75
CA ALA A 21 5.62 15.68 55.47
C ALA A 21 5.57 15.19 54.02
N GLU A 22 4.36 15.01 53.45
CA GLU A 22 4.17 14.59 52.06
C GLU A 22 4.56 15.69 51.06
N LEU A 23 4.36 16.97 51.42
CA LEU A 23 4.85 18.09 50.63
C LEU A 23 6.39 18.12 50.58
N ALA A 24 7.06 17.84 51.69
CA ALA A 24 8.52 17.75 51.72
C ALA A 24 9.07 16.56 50.90
N GLU A 25 8.36 15.42 50.89
CA GLU A 25 8.70 14.26 50.06
C GLU A 25 8.49 14.56 48.57
N LEU A 26 7.39 15.24 48.20
CA LEU A 26 7.12 15.68 46.84
C LEU A 26 8.17 16.69 46.34
N ASP A 27 8.52 17.69 47.16
CA ASP A 27 9.54 18.68 46.79
C ASP A 27 10.95 18.05 46.65
N ALA A 28 11.24 16.96 47.37
CA ALA A 28 12.48 16.20 47.20
C ALA A 28 12.47 15.36 45.91
N PHE A 29 11.31 14.80 45.56
CA PHE A 29 11.10 14.05 44.32
C PHE A 29 11.18 14.97 43.09
N GLU A 30 10.49 16.11 43.10
CA GLU A 30 10.54 17.10 42.02
C GLU A 30 11.96 17.62 41.78
N ARG A 31 12.74 17.82 42.84
CA ARG A 31 14.18 18.15 42.70
C ARG A 31 14.97 17.04 42.02
N THR A 32 14.71 15.78 42.36
CA THR A 32 15.40 14.62 41.77
C THR A 32 15.06 14.46 40.29
N ILE A 33 13.80 14.66 39.92
CA ILE A 33 13.36 14.69 38.52
C ILE A 33 14.03 15.85 37.78
N GLY A 34 14.02 17.05 38.38
CA GLY A 34 14.63 18.24 37.79
C GLY A 34 16.09 18.02 37.40
N THR A 35 16.90 17.42 38.28
CA THR A 35 18.31 17.12 37.98
C THR A 35 18.46 16.15 36.81
N ILE A 36 17.61 15.13 36.72
CA ILE A 36 17.65 14.16 35.62
C ILE A 36 17.22 14.83 34.32
N VAL A 37 16.14 15.61 34.34
CA VAL A 37 15.65 16.34 33.16
C VAL A 37 16.70 17.35 32.66
N ASP A 38 17.37 18.07 33.57
CA ASP A 38 18.42 19.01 33.22
C ASP A 38 19.65 18.30 32.63
N THR A 39 20.04 17.14 33.16
CA THR A 39 21.11 16.32 32.56
C THR A 39 20.72 15.79 31.18
N VAL A 40 19.48 15.31 31.01
CA VAL A 40 18.96 14.81 29.73
C VAL A 40 18.83 15.96 28.72
N HIS A 41 18.42 17.16 29.13
CA HIS A 41 18.40 18.34 28.27
C HIS A 41 19.79 18.84 27.92
N ALA A 42 20.76 18.79 28.85
CA ALA A 42 22.15 19.12 28.57
C ALA A 42 22.79 18.13 27.56
N GLU A 43 22.44 16.84 27.64
CA GLU A 43 22.87 15.83 26.66
C GLU A 43 22.17 16.01 25.30
N HIS A 44 20.85 16.24 25.28
CA HIS A 44 20.08 16.45 24.04
C HIS A 44 20.29 17.83 23.38
N ALA A 45 20.88 18.80 24.09
CA ALA A 45 21.29 20.08 23.52
C ALA A 45 22.46 19.95 22.53
N SER A 46 23.15 18.81 22.51
CA SER A 46 24.04 18.43 21.41
C SER A 46 23.19 17.93 20.25
N ALA A 47 22.86 18.85 19.34
CA ALA A 47 22.24 18.66 18.02
C ALA A 47 21.78 17.22 17.75
N ALA A 48 20.48 16.97 17.96
CA ALA A 48 19.84 15.70 17.59
C ALA A 48 20.35 15.26 16.20
N PRO A 49 20.90 14.04 16.05
CA PRO A 49 21.36 13.58 14.76
C PRO A 49 20.15 13.59 13.83
N ASP A 50 20.28 14.28 12.69
CA ASP A 50 19.22 14.46 11.68
C ASP A 50 18.79 13.10 11.13
N LEU A 51 17.89 12.46 11.87
CA LEU A 51 17.34 11.14 11.61
C LEU A 51 16.58 11.16 10.29
N THR A 52 15.96 12.30 9.98
CA THR A 52 15.27 12.55 8.71
C THR A 52 16.26 12.53 7.56
N ALA A 53 17.39 13.23 7.64
CA ALA A 53 18.43 13.13 6.62
C ALA A 53 19.03 11.73 6.51
N ARG A 54 19.22 11.03 7.63
CA ARG A 54 19.80 9.67 7.62
C ARG A 54 18.85 8.63 7.03
N ILE A 55 17.55 8.74 7.30
CA ILE A 55 16.51 7.90 6.68
C ILE A 55 16.37 8.25 5.19
N MET A 56 16.37 9.53 4.83
CA MET A 56 16.32 9.96 3.42
C MET A 56 17.57 9.52 2.63
N ALA A 57 18.74 9.45 3.26
CA ALA A 57 19.96 8.93 2.66
C ALA A 57 19.99 7.39 2.56
N ALA A 58 19.25 6.70 3.42
CA ALA A 58 19.14 5.23 3.42
C ALA A 58 18.06 4.70 2.48
N LEU A 59 17.17 5.57 1.98
CA LEU A 59 16.24 5.22 0.91
C LEU A 59 17.02 5.14 -0.41
N PRO A 60 16.94 4.02 -1.15
CA PRO A 60 17.45 4.00 -2.52
C PRO A 60 16.77 5.13 -3.30
N PRO A 61 17.51 5.85 -4.18
CA PRO A 61 16.94 6.95 -4.95
C PRO A 61 15.66 6.47 -5.61
N HIS A 62 14.56 7.17 -5.31
CA HIS A 62 13.25 6.89 -5.88
C HIS A 62 13.44 6.87 -7.40
N ALA A 63 13.30 5.68 -8.00
CA ALA A 63 13.31 5.57 -9.45
C ALA A 63 12.21 6.50 -9.94
N ALA A 64 12.61 7.57 -10.63
CA ALA A 64 11.69 8.48 -11.28
C ALA A 64 10.64 7.66 -12.05
N PRO A 65 9.36 8.09 -12.08
CA PRO A 65 8.34 7.36 -12.82
C PRO A 65 8.84 7.17 -14.25
N SER A 66 8.91 5.92 -14.70
CA SER A 66 9.33 5.57 -16.05
C SER A 66 8.26 5.98 -17.06
N ARG A 67 8.09 7.29 -17.24
CA ARG A 67 7.69 7.89 -18.51
C ARG A 67 8.74 7.51 -19.53
N SER A 68 8.51 6.44 -20.29
CA SER A 68 9.02 6.27 -21.69
C SER A 68 8.94 4.84 -22.27
N LEU A 69 8.22 3.88 -21.68
CA LEU A 69 8.05 2.58 -22.36
C LEU A 69 6.87 2.61 -23.37
N HIS A 70 5.76 3.21 -22.96
CA HIS A 70 4.54 3.30 -23.78
C HIS A 70 4.69 4.25 -24.99
N GLU A 71 5.51 5.30 -24.88
CA GLU A 71 5.75 6.25 -25.99
C GLU A 71 6.68 5.70 -27.08
N ARG A 72 7.58 4.76 -26.75
CA ARG A 72 8.50 4.14 -27.73
C ARG A 72 7.80 3.08 -28.59
N ILE A 73 6.81 2.39 -28.04
CA ILE A 73 6.03 1.37 -28.77
C ILE A 73 5.06 2.02 -29.77
N ALA A 74 4.54 3.21 -29.47
CA ALA A 74 3.58 3.91 -30.34
C ALA A 74 4.18 4.51 -31.62
N ARG A 75 5.52 4.69 -31.72
CA ARG A 75 6.16 5.24 -32.94
C ARG A 75 6.74 4.19 -33.89
N LEU A 76 7.03 2.97 -33.43
CA LEU A 76 7.55 1.90 -34.30
C LEU A 76 6.45 1.12 -35.04
N GLY A 77 5.21 1.13 -34.53
CA GLY A 77 4.09 0.35 -35.09
C GLY A 77 3.53 0.84 -36.42
N ARG A 78 3.73 2.10 -36.81
CA ARG A 78 3.09 2.66 -38.04
C ARG A 78 3.93 2.59 -39.31
N GLN A 79 5.25 2.38 -39.23
CA GLN A 79 6.10 2.27 -40.42
C GLN A 79 6.40 0.83 -40.83
N ALA A 80 6.38 -0.13 -39.89
CA ALA A 80 6.63 -1.55 -40.18
C ALA A 80 5.47 -2.22 -40.94
N VAL A 81 4.23 -1.82 -40.66
CA VAL A 81 3.01 -2.40 -41.27
C VAL A 81 2.95 -2.11 -42.78
N ALA A 82 3.38 -0.94 -43.22
CA ALA A 82 3.41 -0.59 -44.65
C ALA A 82 4.56 -1.26 -45.41
N TRP A 83 5.68 -1.56 -44.75
CA TRP A 83 6.83 -2.23 -45.35
C TRP A 83 6.56 -3.72 -45.62
N VAL A 84 5.83 -4.40 -44.72
CA VAL A 84 5.46 -5.83 -44.87
C VAL A 84 4.40 -6.04 -45.96
N TRP A 85 3.55 -5.04 -46.21
CA TRP A 85 2.39 -5.17 -47.12
C TRP A 85 2.63 -4.58 -48.53
N ALA A 86 3.85 -4.20 -48.87
CA ALA A 86 4.20 -3.78 -50.24
C ALA A 86 4.59 -5.01 -51.09
N PRO A 87 3.86 -5.32 -52.18
CA PRO A 87 4.20 -6.45 -53.03
C PRO A 87 5.49 -6.15 -53.81
N ARG A 88 6.62 -6.68 -53.34
CA ARG A 88 7.92 -6.56 -54.01
C ARG A 88 8.24 -7.86 -54.76
N ARG A 89 8.54 -7.74 -56.06
CA ARG A 89 9.06 -8.84 -56.87
C ARG A 89 10.54 -9.05 -56.50
N LEU A 90 10.80 -10.01 -55.62
CA LEU A 90 12.15 -10.42 -55.22
C LEU A 90 12.75 -11.33 -56.31
N GLU A 91 13.65 -10.79 -57.12
CA GLU A 91 14.46 -11.60 -58.04
C GLU A 91 15.61 -12.28 -57.29
N LEU A 92 15.31 -13.42 -56.65
CA LEU A 92 16.28 -14.23 -55.94
C LEU A 92 17.19 -14.98 -56.94
N ARG A 93 18.33 -14.40 -57.32
CA ARG A 93 19.43 -15.15 -57.95
C ARG A 93 20.14 -15.98 -56.89
N LEU A 94 19.64 -17.20 -56.65
CA LEU A 94 20.20 -18.19 -55.75
C LEU A 94 21.64 -18.52 -56.13
N ARG A 95 22.62 -17.97 -55.39
CA ARG A 95 24.01 -18.45 -55.43
C ARG A 95 24.20 -19.46 -54.28
N PRO A 96 24.71 -20.68 -54.55
CA PRO A 96 24.74 -21.79 -53.59
C PRO A 96 25.60 -21.52 -52.34
N ALA A 97 26.45 -20.49 -52.35
CA ALA A 97 27.26 -20.10 -51.21
C ALA A 97 26.46 -19.54 -50.01
N TYR A 98 25.22 -19.07 -50.21
CA TYR A 98 24.42 -18.47 -49.12
C TYR A 98 23.52 -19.44 -48.36
N ALA A 99 23.39 -20.70 -48.80
CA ALA A 99 22.59 -21.70 -48.09
C ALA A 99 23.18 -22.03 -46.69
N PHE A 100 24.50 -21.98 -46.55
CA PHE A 100 25.18 -22.31 -45.30
C PHE A 100 25.16 -21.16 -44.28
N ALA A 101 25.15 -19.91 -44.73
CA ALA A 101 25.10 -18.75 -43.84
C ALA A 101 23.73 -18.61 -43.15
N GLY A 102 22.64 -18.95 -43.84
CA GLY A 102 21.29 -18.93 -43.26
C GLY A 102 21.09 -20.00 -42.17
N ILE A 103 21.62 -21.20 -42.38
CA ILE A 103 21.51 -22.30 -41.42
C ILE A 103 22.33 -22.01 -40.15
N MET A 104 23.53 -21.43 -40.28
CA MET A 104 24.36 -21.04 -39.14
C MET A 104 23.73 -19.93 -38.30
N ALA A 105 23.07 -18.95 -38.94
CA ALA A 105 22.32 -17.92 -38.23
C ALA A 105 21.09 -18.48 -37.49
N LEU A 106 20.41 -19.48 -38.07
CA LEU A 106 19.26 -20.14 -37.44
C LEU A 106 19.66 -20.95 -36.20
N ILE A 107 20.80 -21.64 -36.25
CA ILE A 107 21.32 -22.43 -35.11
C ILE A 107 21.72 -21.51 -33.95
N VAL A 108 22.41 -20.40 -34.22
CA VAL A 108 22.78 -19.42 -33.18
C VAL A 108 21.55 -18.70 -32.60
N LEU A 109 20.51 -18.49 -33.42
CA LEU A 109 19.26 -17.89 -32.95
C LEU A 109 18.47 -18.84 -32.04
N VAL A 110 18.44 -20.14 -32.34
CA VAL A 110 17.76 -21.17 -31.53
C VAL A 110 18.46 -21.42 -30.20
N THR A 111 19.79 -21.26 -30.11
CA THR A 111 20.54 -21.49 -28.86
C THR A 111 20.47 -20.33 -27.87
N GLN A 112 20.13 -19.12 -28.31
CA GLN A 112 19.99 -17.92 -27.45
C GLN A 112 18.54 -17.67 -27.01
N LEU A 113 17.59 -18.52 -27.40
CA LEU A 113 16.21 -18.43 -26.91
C LEU A 113 16.18 -18.87 -25.43
N PRO A 114 15.79 -18.01 -24.48
CA PRO A 114 15.45 -18.46 -23.14
C PRO A 114 14.21 -19.32 -23.28
N LEU A 115 14.40 -20.63 -23.32
CA LEU A 115 13.29 -21.56 -23.11
C LEU A 115 12.66 -21.14 -21.77
N PRO A 116 11.35 -20.86 -21.70
CA PRO A 116 10.68 -20.78 -20.42
C PRO A 116 10.89 -22.14 -19.78
N GLN A 117 11.83 -22.20 -18.84
CA GLN A 117 11.80 -23.22 -17.81
C GLN A 117 10.37 -23.10 -17.30
N ARG A 118 9.56 -24.15 -17.49
CA ARG A 118 8.34 -24.29 -16.71
C ARG A 118 8.82 -24.21 -15.28
N ALA A 119 8.73 -23.00 -14.71
CA ALA A 119 8.69 -22.76 -13.29
C ALA A 119 7.80 -23.84 -12.73
N GLY A 120 8.30 -24.45 -11.67
CA GLY A 120 8.02 -25.83 -11.32
C GLY A 120 6.56 -26.23 -11.45
N THR A 121 6.36 -27.53 -11.40
CA THR A 121 5.28 -28.06 -10.59
C THR A 121 5.36 -27.37 -9.21
N GLU A 122 4.82 -26.15 -9.11
CA GLU A 122 4.22 -25.65 -7.89
C GLU A 122 3.35 -26.83 -7.50
N SER A 123 3.79 -27.50 -6.45
CA SER A 123 2.92 -28.42 -5.77
C SER A 123 1.68 -27.59 -5.50
N ALA A 124 0.62 -27.84 -6.28
CA ALA A 124 -0.72 -27.65 -5.82
C ALA A 124 -0.79 -28.55 -4.59
N SER A 125 -0.32 -27.98 -3.47
CA SER A 125 -0.70 -28.40 -2.17
C SER A 125 -2.20 -28.21 -2.21
N PHE A 126 -2.91 -29.28 -2.54
CA PHE A 126 -4.21 -29.54 -1.96
C PHE A 126 -3.96 -29.73 -0.47
N ALA A 127 -3.50 -28.67 0.20
CA ALA A 127 -3.67 -28.47 1.62
C ALA A 127 -5.18 -28.44 1.78
N GLN A 128 -5.72 -29.65 1.97
CA GLN A 128 -6.80 -29.93 2.86
C GLN A 128 -7.78 -28.75 2.95
N ALA A 129 -8.70 -28.69 1.97
CA ALA A 129 -9.93 -27.91 2.09
C ALA A 129 -10.82 -28.56 3.16
N GLY A 130 -10.29 -28.55 4.38
CA GLY A 130 -10.97 -28.57 5.66
C GLY A 130 -10.50 -27.34 6.43
N ALA A 131 -10.33 -26.21 5.75
CA ALA A 131 -10.34 -24.93 6.41
C ALA A 131 -11.80 -24.63 6.71
N THR A 132 -12.16 -24.56 7.99
CA THR A 132 -13.33 -23.84 8.46
C THR A 132 -13.31 -22.44 7.85
N GLU A 133 -13.92 -22.28 6.68
CA GLU A 133 -14.01 -21.02 5.97
C GLU A 133 -14.90 -20.12 6.81
N LYS A 134 -14.31 -19.06 7.40
CA LYS A 134 -15.09 -18.07 8.13
C LYS A 134 -16.17 -17.54 7.18
N PRO A 135 -17.44 -17.44 7.63
CA PRO A 135 -18.52 -17.01 6.75
C PRO A 135 -18.21 -15.62 6.19
N ALA A 136 -18.22 -15.49 4.85
CA ALA A 136 -18.02 -14.22 4.18
C ALA A 136 -19.31 -13.39 4.24
N VAL A 137 -19.17 -12.10 4.54
CA VAL A 137 -20.24 -11.09 4.48
C VAL A 137 -20.01 -10.25 3.23
N TYR A 138 -21.02 -10.18 2.36
CA TYR A 138 -20.96 -9.34 1.16
C TYR A 138 -21.31 -7.91 1.52
N VAL A 139 -20.38 -6.98 1.26
CA VAL A 139 -20.56 -5.56 1.54
C VAL A 139 -20.57 -4.79 0.22
N GLN A 140 -21.59 -3.95 0.03
CA GLN A 140 -21.61 -3.00 -1.07
C GLN A 140 -20.92 -1.71 -0.65
N PHE A 141 -19.88 -1.33 -1.39
CA PHE A 141 -19.23 -0.04 -1.31
C PHE A 141 -19.78 0.87 -2.40
N ARG A 142 -20.09 2.12 -2.05
CA ARG A 142 -20.64 3.12 -2.96
C ARG A 142 -19.90 4.45 -2.79
N LEU A 143 -19.64 5.13 -3.90
CA LEU A 143 -19.12 6.49 -3.91
C LEU A 143 -19.87 7.35 -4.93
N ASP A 144 -20.31 8.53 -4.53
CA ASP A 144 -20.84 9.54 -5.43
C ASP A 144 -19.68 10.44 -5.89
N ALA A 145 -19.27 10.30 -7.15
CA ALA A 145 -18.16 11.00 -7.79
C ALA A 145 -18.51 11.30 -9.27
N PRO A 146 -19.20 12.42 -9.56
CA PRO A 146 -19.69 12.76 -10.90
C PRO A 146 -18.58 13.04 -11.92
N ASP A 147 -17.43 13.53 -11.47
CA ASP A 147 -16.30 13.88 -12.34
C ASP A 147 -15.26 12.74 -12.46
N ALA A 148 -15.52 11.58 -11.84
CA ALA A 148 -14.61 10.44 -11.88
C ALA A 148 -14.70 9.71 -13.23
N SER A 149 -13.55 9.32 -13.79
CA SER A 149 -13.47 8.42 -14.94
C SER A 149 -13.19 6.97 -14.54
N ARG A 150 -12.58 6.77 -13.37
CA ARG A 150 -12.33 5.45 -12.78
C ARG A 150 -12.34 5.59 -11.27
N VAL A 151 -12.96 4.63 -10.59
CA VAL A 151 -12.90 4.51 -9.13
C VAL A 151 -12.45 3.11 -8.78
N ALA A 152 -11.50 2.99 -7.86
CA ALA A 152 -11.06 1.72 -7.28
C ALA A 152 -11.14 1.77 -5.75
N LEU A 153 -11.21 0.61 -5.11
CA LEU A 153 -11.24 0.46 -3.67
C LEU A 153 -9.94 -0.18 -3.18
N ALA A 154 -9.33 0.43 -2.17
CA ALA A 154 -8.18 -0.07 -1.45
C ALA A 154 -8.51 -0.14 0.05
N GLY A 155 -8.00 -1.16 0.73
CA GLY A 155 -8.20 -1.29 2.17
C GLY A 155 -7.33 -2.36 2.79
N SER A 156 -7.53 -2.62 4.09
CA SER A 156 -6.80 -3.64 4.85
C SER A 156 -6.90 -5.04 4.19
N PHE A 157 -8.07 -5.37 3.63
CA PHE A 157 -8.34 -6.64 2.93
C PHE A 157 -7.66 -6.76 1.56
N THR A 158 -7.19 -5.66 0.96
CA THR A 158 -6.37 -5.68 -0.28
C THR A 158 -4.91 -5.31 -0.02
N ASN A 159 -4.48 -5.23 1.23
CA ASN A 159 -3.18 -4.69 1.62
C ASN A 159 -2.91 -3.32 0.96
N TRP A 160 -3.93 -2.45 1.00
CA TRP A 160 -3.93 -1.08 0.48
C TRP A 160 -3.63 -0.96 -1.02
N GLN A 161 -3.79 -2.04 -1.79
CA GLN A 161 -3.71 -1.98 -3.25
C GLN A 161 -5.10 -1.74 -3.85
N PRO A 162 -5.25 -0.83 -4.83
CA PRO A 162 -6.52 -0.52 -5.48
C PRO A 162 -6.92 -1.62 -6.48
N ARG A 163 -7.29 -2.79 -5.95
CA ARG A 163 -7.56 -4.00 -6.74
C ARG A 163 -9.01 -4.17 -7.15
N HIS A 164 -9.95 -3.53 -6.45
CA HIS A 164 -11.37 -3.63 -6.73
C HIS A 164 -11.83 -2.40 -7.50
N GLU A 165 -12.01 -2.51 -8.81
CA GLU A 165 -12.60 -1.45 -9.62
C GLU A 165 -14.12 -1.36 -9.36
N LEU A 166 -14.62 -0.15 -9.13
CA LEU A 166 -16.05 0.14 -9.00
C LEU A 166 -16.66 0.40 -10.37
N TRP A 167 -17.94 0.06 -10.48
CA TRP A 167 -18.71 0.20 -11.71
C TRP A 167 -19.73 1.31 -11.54
N GLU A 168 -19.89 2.13 -12.58
CA GLU A 168 -20.89 3.19 -12.57
C GLU A 168 -22.29 2.59 -12.67
N THR A 169 -23.07 2.74 -11.61
CA THR A 169 -24.45 2.20 -11.49
C THR A 169 -25.52 3.21 -11.84
N ALA A 170 -25.20 4.50 -11.73
CA ALA A 170 -25.98 5.64 -12.20
C ALA A 170 -25.01 6.78 -12.50
N PRO A 171 -25.41 7.84 -13.24
CA PRO A 171 -24.51 8.94 -13.57
C PRO A 171 -23.81 9.52 -12.34
N GLY A 172 -22.49 9.36 -12.28
CA GLY A 172 -21.65 9.79 -11.16
C GLY A 172 -21.72 8.94 -9.90
N VAL A 173 -22.36 7.77 -9.94
CA VAL A 173 -22.53 6.87 -8.78
C VAL A 173 -21.82 5.55 -9.05
N TRP A 174 -20.79 5.28 -8.27
CA TRP A 174 -19.91 4.13 -8.42
C TRP A 174 -20.19 3.11 -7.32
N SER A 175 -20.24 1.82 -7.63
CA SER A 175 -20.34 0.78 -6.60
C SER A 175 -19.64 -0.53 -6.94
N VAL A 176 -19.32 -1.31 -5.90
CA VAL A 176 -18.78 -2.66 -5.98
C VAL A 176 -19.24 -3.48 -4.78
N VAL A 177 -19.45 -4.78 -4.95
CA VAL A 177 -19.73 -5.71 -3.85
C VAL A 177 -18.48 -6.55 -3.58
N VAL A 178 -18.00 -6.55 -2.34
CA VAL A 178 -16.79 -7.27 -1.93
C VAL A 178 -17.12 -8.24 -0.79
N PRO A 179 -16.74 -9.52 -0.90
CA PRO A 179 -16.84 -10.46 0.22
C PRO A 179 -15.76 -10.15 1.27
N LEU A 180 -16.18 -9.90 2.50
CA LEU A 180 -15.30 -9.60 3.64
C LEU A 180 -15.55 -10.55 4.79
N THR A 181 -14.51 -10.89 5.54
CA THR A 181 -14.66 -11.67 6.77
C THR A 181 -15.14 -10.77 7.92
N PRO A 182 -15.85 -11.29 8.92
CA PRO A 182 -16.20 -10.55 10.13
C PRO A 182 -14.95 -9.96 10.80
N GLY A 183 -15.03 -8.69 11.20
CA GLY A 183 -13.89 -7.93 11.72
C GLY A 183 -13.98 -6.43 11.40
N VAL A 184 -12.92 -5.71 11.73
CA VAL A 184 -12.78 -4.28 11.42
C VAL A 184 -11.95 -4.14 10.14
N HIS A 185 -12.47 -3.37 9.19
CA HIS A 185 -11.80 -3.11 7.92
C HIS A 185 -11.70 -1.62 7.66
N ASP A 186 -10.48 -1.17 7.38
CA ASP A 186 -10.20 0.20 6.97
C ASP A 186 -10.06 0.22 5.45
N TYR A 187 -10.64 1.25 4.82
CA TYR A 187 -10.69 1.38 3.37
C TYR A 187 -10.72 2.84 2.93
N THR A 188 -10.50 3.03 1.64
CA THR A 188 -10.48 4.33 0.96
C THR A 188 -10.69 4.12 -0.54
N PHE A 189 -11.27 5.11 -1.21
CA PHE A 189 -11.46 5.08 -2.65
C PHE A 189 -10.28 5.74 -3.36
N VAL A 190 -9.85 5.17 -4.48
CA VAL A 190 -8.83 5.74 -5.36
C VAL A 190 -9.51 6.19 -6.64
N VAL A 191 -9.68 7.50 -6.79
CA VAL A 191 -10.30 8.14 -7.95
C VAL A 191 -9.22 8.50 -8.97
N ASN A 192 -9.47 8.16 -10.24
CA ASN A 192 -8.60 8.42 -11.38
C ASN A 192 -7.14 7.94 -11.20
N GLY A 193 -6.89 7.00 -10.29
CA GLY A 193 -5.59 6.39 -10.02
C GLY A 193 -4.61 7.22 -9.18
N SER A 194 -5.00 8.41 -8.72
CA SER A 194 -4.10 9.30 -7.96
C SER A 194 -4.73 9.93 -6.72
N GLU A 195 -6.04 10.09 -6.69
CA GLU A 195 -6.74 10.78 -5.62
C GLU A 195 -7.29 9.78 -4.61
N TRP A 196 -6.92 9.93 -3.33
CA TRP A 196 -7.37 9.07 -2.25
C TRP A 196 -8.49 9.76 -1.49
N VAL A 197 -9.68 9.19 -1.54
CA VAL A 197 -10.93 9.79 -1.06
C VAL A 197 -11.55 8.87 -0.02
N ALA A 198 -11.68 9.36 1.21
CA ALA A 198 -12.48 8.69 2.23
C ALA A 198 -13.96 8.72 1.86
N ASP A 199 -14.67 7.65 2.17
CA ASP A 199 -16.12 7.59 2.07
C ASP A 199 -16.75 8.71 2.93
N PRO A 200 -17.53 9.63 2.33
CA PRO A 200 -18.20 10.70 3.07
C PRO A 200 -19.25 10.20 4.07
N HIS A 201 -19.76 8.97 3.88
CA HIS A 201 -20.85 8.40 4.65
C HIS A 201 -20.39 7.40 5.72
N ALA A 202 -19.10 7.07 5.76
CA ALA A 202 -18.55 6.12 6.71
C ALA A 202 -17.88 6.81 7.91
N TYR A 203 -17.59 6.02 8.94
CA TYR A 203 -16.81 6.49 10.07
C TYR A 203 -15.37 6.75 9.62
N ARG A 204 -14.87 7.97 9.92
CA ARG A 204 -13.54 8.41 9.51
C ARG A 204 -12.49 8.10 10.57
N VAL A 205 -11.33 7.62 10.12
CA VAL A 205 -10.18 7.29 10.96
C VAL A 205 -8.96 8.02 10.41
N ASP A 206 -8.17 8.64 11.28
CA ASP A 206 -6.91 9.29 10.91
C ASP A 206 -5.89 8.24 10.44
N ASP A 207 -5.22 8.47 9.32
CA ASP A 207 -4.22 7.55 8.77
C ASP A 207 -2.80 7.75 9.34
N SER A 208 -2.63 8.69 10.30
CA SER A 208 -1.36 9.09 10.93
C SER A 208 -0.36 9.78 9.99
N PHE A 209 -0.75 10.06 8.74
CA PHE A 209 0.03 10.80 7.74
C PHE A 209 -0.66 12.09 7.28
N GLY A 210 -1.69 12.52 8.01
CA GLY A 210 -2.47 13.73 7.72
C GLY A 210 -3.61 13.50 6.72
N GLY A 211 -3.83 12.26 6.28
CA GLY A 211 -5.01 11.85 5.53
C GLY A 211 -6.04 11.17 6.43
N SER A 212 -7.08 10.62 5.81
CA SER A 212 -8.12 9.91 6.53
C SER A 212 -8.66 8.73 5.74
N ASN A 213 -8.93 7.64 6.45
CA ASN A 213 -9.55 6.44 5.93
C ASN A 213 -10.98 6.30 6.45
N SER A 214 -11.73 5.40 5.83
CA SER A 214 -13.07 4.98 6.25
C SER A 214 -12.98 3.63 6.94
N ARG A 215 -13.80 3.42 7.98
CA ARG A 215 -13.82 2.16 8.74
C ARG A 215 -15.21 1.54 8.74
N ILE A 216 -15.25 0.24 8.49
CA ILE A 216 -16.45 -0.60 8.64
C ILE A 216 -16.18 -1.74 9.63
N THR A 217 -17.17 -2.04 10.46
CA THR A 217 -17.12 -3.18 11.40
C THR A 217 -18.18 -4.20 11.02
N LEU A 218 -17.76 -5.42 10.76
CA LEU A 218 -18.62 -6.54 10.38
C LEU A 218 -18.73 -7.53 11.52
N LEU A 219 -19.94 -7.69 12.04
CA LEU A 219 -20.22 -8.70 13.06
C LEU A 219 -20.35 -10.08 12.40
N PRO A 220 -20.03 -11.16 13.11
CA PRO A 220 -20.37 -12.51 12.66
C PRO A 220 -21.89 -12.61 12.43
N PRO A 221 -22.35 -13.38 11.43
CA PRO A 221 -23.78 -13.64 11.27
C PRO A 221 -24.31 -14.27 12.57
N SER A 222 -25.43 -13.76 13.08
CA SER A 222 -26.07 -14.37 14.25
C SER A 222 -26.48 -15.80 13.89
N SER A 223 -26.03 -16.76 14.68
CA SER A 223 -26.51 -18.14 14.62
C SER A 223 -27.87 -18.19 15.29
N ASP A 224 -28.90 -17.60 14.67
CA ASP A 224 -30.28 -17.82 15.09
C ASP A 224 -30.72 -19.16 14.49
N THR A 225 -30.76 -20.18 15.36
CA THR A 225 -31.43 -21.48 15.16
C THR A 225 -32.41 -21.68 16.30
#